data_AF-A0A969UZW0-F1
#
_entry.id   AF-A0A969UZW0-F1
#
_cell.length_a   1.000
_cell.length_b   1.000
_cell.length_c   1.000
_cell.angle_alpha   90.00
_cell.angle_beta   90.00
_cell.angle_gamma   90.00
#
_symmetry.space_group_name_H-M   'P 1'
#
loop_
_entity.id
_entity.type
_entity.pdbx_description
1 polymer ?
#
loop_
_entity_poly.entity_id
_entity_poly.type
_entity_poly.pdbx_seq_one_letter_code
_entity_poly.pdbx_strand_id
1 'polypeptide(L)'
;MSCLDIYYCCGFDKEDLFSGNLDGMKIRSTATEYGFSHLTDYVKTGHGSDLLTVKINRNDLAHGFKSFTEVGRDKTADQLLEIKNKVVKYLKQILQNIEQYLYNEEYLDSSPTCNP
;
A
#
# COMPACT_ATOMS: atom_id res chain seq x y z
N MET A 1 26.36 1.07 -16.86
CA MET A 1 25.06 0.44 -16.60
C MET A 1 24.31 1.42 -15.72
N SER A 2 23.43 2.19 -16.33
CA SER A 2 22.77 3.30 -15.63
C SER A 2 21.62 2.75 -14.79
N CYS A 3 21.28 3.42 -13.70
CA CYS A 3 20.16 3.03 -12.84
C CYS A 3 18.82 2.92 -13.59
N LEU A 4 18.71 3.50 -14.79
CA LEU A 4 17.58 3.38 -15.70
C LEU A 4 17.46 1.99 -16.36
N ASP A 5 18.57 1.28 -16.57
CA ASP A 5 18.57 0.01 -17.29
C ASP A 5 18.00 -1.13 -16.43
N ILE A 6 18.17 -1.04 -15.11
CA ILE A 6 17.57 -1.98 -14.15
C ILE A 6 16.04 -1.86 -14.15
N TYR A 7 15.50 -0.64 -14.26
CA TYR A 7 14.06 -0.36 -14.23
C TYR A 7 13.28 -1.03 -15.39
N TYR A 8 13.91 -1.17 -16.57
CA TYR A 8 13.26 -1.75 -17.76
C TYR A 8 13.41 -3.28 -17.86
N CYS A 9 14.45 -3.88 -17.28
CA CYS A 9 14.70 -5.32 -17.40
C CYS A 9 13.96 -6.18 -16.37
N CYS A 10 13.41 -5.60 -15.29
CA CYS A 10 12.75 -6.36 -14.22
C CYS A 10 11.21 -6.44 -14.32
N GLY A 11 10.58 -6.04 -15.43
CA GLY A 11 9.13 -6.20 -15.61
C GLY A 11 8.30 -5.37 -14.61
N PHE A 12 8.83 -4.22 -14.17
CA PHE A 12 8.14 -3.35 -13.22
C PHE A 12 7.10 -2.48 -13.95
N ASP A 13 5.96 -3.09 -14.30
CA ASP A 13 4.84 -2.35 -14.87
C ASP A 13 4.05 -1.64 -13.76
N LYS A 14 4.35 -0.34 -13.58
CA LYS A 14 3.73 0.50 -12.55
C LYS A 14 2.21 0.55 -12.65
N GLU A 15 1.68 0.43 -13.87
CA GLU A 15 0.25 0.40 -14.14
C GLU A 15 -0.35 -0.88 -13.56
N ASP A 16 0.19 -2.07 -13.82
CA ASP A 16 -0.40 -3.32 -13.30
C ASP A 16 -0.28 -3.49 -11.77
N LEU A 17 0.80 -2.98 -11.15
CA LEU A 17 1.02 -3.20 -9.72
C LEU A 17 0.23 -2.25 -8.80
N PHE A 18 -0.06 -1.02 -9.27
CA PHE A 18 -0.64 0.05 -8.45
C PHE A 18 -1.84 0.79 -9.08
N SER A 19 -2.39 0.38 -10.23
CA SER A 19 -3.55 0.98 -10.95
C SER A 19 -4.92 0.88 -10.23
N GLY A 20 -4.92 1.02 -8.90
CA GLY A 20 -6.15 1.15 -8.12
C GLY A 20 -6.66 -0.15 -7.51
N ASN A 21 -5.89 -1.22 -7.58
CA ASN A 21 -6.16 -2.47 -6.86
C ASN A 21 -5.27 -2.65 -5.62
N LEU A 22 -4.53 -1.61 -5.23
CA LEU A 22 -3.69 -1.64 -4.05
C LEU A 22 -4.52 -1.80 -2.78
N ASP A 23 -4.25 -2.86 -2.03
CA ASP A 23 -4.78 -3.09 -0.70
C ASP A 23 -3.69 -3.57 0.26
N GLY A 24 -4.04 -3.71 1.54
CA GLY A 24 -3.11 -4.17 2.57
C GLY A 24 -2.57 -5.58 2.33
N MET A 25 -3.32 -6.46 1.65
CA MET A 25 -2.84 -7.81 1.33
C MET A 25 -1.76 -7.78 0.27
N LYS A 26 -1.97 -7.04 -0.82
CA LYS A 26 -0.95 -6.89 -1.88
C LYS A 26 0.34 -6.29 -1.33
N ILE A 27 0.23 -5.29 -0.45
CA ILE A 27 1.39 -4.70 0.22
C ILE A 27 2.15 -5.73 1.05
N ARG A 28 1.45 -6.52 1.87
CA ARG A 28 2.10 -7.56 2.70
C ARG A 28 2.75 -8.64 1.85
N SER A 29 2.08 -9.13 0.80
CA SER A 29 2.67 -10.14 -0.08
C SER A 29 3.93 -9.63 -0.78
N THR A 30 3.91 -8.38 -1.24
CA THR A 30 5.07 -7.73 -1.87
C THR A 30 6.19 -7.50 -0.85
N ALA A 31 5.86 -7.12 0.38
CA ALA A 31 6.83 -6.99 1.47
C ALA A 31 7.52 -8.32 1.79
N THR A 32 6.76 -9.41 1.87
CA THR A 32 7.30 -10.77 2.04
C THR A 32 8.15 -11.21 0.85
N GLU A 33 7.72 -10.91 -0.38
CA GLU A 33 8.44 -11.27 -1.61
C GLU A 33 9.81 -10.60 -1.71
N TYR A 34 9.89 -9.30 -1.39
CA TYR A 34 11.13 -8.54 -1.46
C TYR A 34 11.92 -8.51 -0.14
N GLY A 35 11.31 -8.87 0.98
CA GLY A 35 11.97 -8.96 2.29
C GLY A 35 11.97 -7.68 3.13
N PHE A 36 11.27 -6.61 2.70
CA PHE A 36 11.14 -5.40 3.53
C PHE A 36 10.03 -5.54 4.58
N SER A 37 10.14 -4.80 5.70
CA SER A 37 9.12 -4.86 6.75
C SER A 37 7.79 -4.23 6.31
N HIS A 38 6.67 -4.88 6.61
CA HIS A 38 5.33 -4.29 6.47
C HIS A 38 4.73 -3.85 7.82
N LEU A 39 5.50 -3.86 8.90
CA LEU A 39 5.02 -3.47 10.22
C LEU A 39 4.79 -1.96 10.26
N THR A 40 3.69 -1.57 10.89
CA THR A 40 3.28 -0.16 11.02
C THR A 40 2.71 0.09 12.42
N ASP A 41 2.62 1.34 12.85
CA ASP A 41 1.98 1.70 14.12
C ASP A 41 0.46 1.50 14.03
N TYR A 42 -0.06 0.44 14.67
CA TYR A 42 -1.48 0.09 14.64
C TYR A 42 -2.40 1.25 15.02
N VAL A 43 -2.04 2.02 16.06
CA VAL A 43 -2.86 3.12 16.56
C VAL A 43 -2.99 4.21 15.50
N LYS A 44 -1.94 4.45 14.71
CA LYS A 44 -1.92 5.48 13.67
C LYS A 44 -2.47 5.02 12.34
N THR A 45 -2.35 3.73 12.01
CA THR A 45 -2.52 3.22 10.65
C THR A 45 -3.62 2.17 10.51
N GLY A 46 -4.08 1.58 11.62
CA GLY A 46 -4.97 0.42 11.62
C GLY A 46 -4.39 -0.79 10.86
N HIS A 47 -3.06 -0.83 10.67
CA HIS A 47 -2.38 -1.76 9.76
C HIS A 47 -2.99 -1.82 8.35
N GLY A 48 -3.50 -0.68 7.87
CA GLY A 48 -4.05 -0.57 6.54
C GLY A 48 -5.39 -1.30 6.34
N SER A 49 -6.13 -1.61 7.41
CA SER A 49 -7.46 -2.22 7.34
C SER A 49 -8.41 -1.44 6.41
N ASP A 50 -8.32 -0.12 6.42
CA ASP A 50 -9.20 0.77 5.67
C ASP A 50 -8.89 0.81 4.16
N LEU A 51 -7.72 0.31 3.71
CA LEU A 51 -7.34 0.33 2.29
C LEU A 51 -8.28 -0.50 1.42
N LEU A 52 -8.77 -1.63 1.92
CA LEU A 52 -9.70 -2.47 1.17
C LEU A 52 -11.01 -1.72 0.90
N THR A 53 -11.54 -1.04 1.91
CA THR A 53 -12.75 -0.22 1.78
C THR A 53 -12.53 0.94 0.82
N VAL A 54 -11.39 1.63 0.90
CA VAL A 54 -11.05 2.72 -0.03
C VAL A 54 -10.92 2.22 -1.47
N LYS A 55 -10.23 1.09 -1.67
CA LYS A 55 -10.10 0.42 -2.99
C LYS A 55 -11.47 0.11 -3.60
N ILE A 56 -12.32 -0.60 -2.86
CA ILE A 56 -13.65 -1.02 -3.33
C ILE A 56 -14.49 0.21 -3.68
N ASN A 57 -14.60 1.18 -2.77
CA ASN A 57 -15.42 2.36 -3.00
C ASN A 57 -14.90 3.22 -4.16
N ARG A 58 -13.57 3.36 -4.33
CA ARG A 58 -13.00 4.07 -5.49
C ARG A 58 -13.37 3.37 -6.80
N ASN A 59 -13.25 2.04 -6.83
CA ASN A 59 -13.58 1.25 -8.02
C ASN A 59 -15.08 1.35 -8.34
N ASP A 60 -15.95 1.20 -7.34
CA ASP A 60 -17.40 1.31 -7.51
C ASP A 60 -17.81 2.69 -8.06
N LEU A 61 -17.19 3.76 -7.55
CA LEU A 61 -17.43 5.13 -8.03
C LEU A 61 -16.88 5.36 -9.45
N ALA A 62 -15.67 4.88 -9.73
CA ALA A 62 -15.02 5.07 -11.04
C ALA A 62 -15.73 4.32 -12.17
N HIS A 63 -16.24 3.12 -11.90
CA HIS A 63 -17.03 2.34 -12.85
C HIS A 63 -18.52 2.74 -12.89
N GLY A 64 -18.97 3.57 -11.95
CA GLY A 64 -20.38 3.98 -11.83
C GLY A 64 -21.30 2.88 -11.29
N PHE A 65 -20.76 1.85 -10.64
CA PHE A 65 -21.56 0.81 -9.97
C PHE A 65 -22.30 1.35 -8.75
N LYS A 66 -21.74 2.37 -8.09
CA LYS A 66 -22.40 3.12 -7.02
C LYS A 66 -22.26 4.62 -7.25
N SER A 67 -23.26 5.36 -6.84
CA SER A 67 -23.20 6.82 -6.75
C SER A 67 -22.47 7.29 -5.50
N PHE A 68 -22.00 8.55 -5.51
CA PHE A 68 -21.40 9.18 -4.34
C PHE A 68 -22.35 9.17 -3.12
N THR A 69 -23.65 9.38 -3.36
CA THR A 69 -24.67 9.35 -2.31
C THR A 69 -24.81 7.97 -1.68
N GLU A 70 -24.72 6.89 -2.46
CA GLU A 70 -24.78 5.52 -1.94
C GLU A 70 -23.56 5.16 -1.08
N VAL A 71 -22.36 5.54 -1.53
CA VAL A 71 -21.11 5.27 -0.77
C VAL A 71 -21.03 6.15 0.49
N GLY A 72 -21.49 7.39 0.42
CA GLY A 72 -21.42 8.36 1.52
C GLY A 72 -22.55 8.25 2.55
N ARG A 73 -23.63 7.49 2.29
CA ARG A 73 -24.81 7.44 3.16
C ARG A 73 -24.48 6.95 4.58
N ASP A 74 -23.60 5.97 4.69
CA ASP A 74 -23.32 5.27 5.96
C ASP A 74 -22.06 5.79 6.66
N LYS A 75 -21.46 6.89 6.17
CA LYS A 75 -20.24 7.47 6.72
C LYS A 75 -20.40 8.98 6.89
N THR A 76 -20.16 9.45 8.10
CA THR A 76 -20.04 10.89 8.37
C THR A 76 -18.78 11.47 7.72
N ALA A 77 -18.76 12.78 7.50
CA ALA A 77 -17.58 13.47 6.98
C ALA A 77 -16.33 13.23 7.86
N ASP A 78 -16.49 13.22 9.18
CA ASP A 78 -15.40 12.96 10.13
C ASP A 78 -14.85 11.54 9.99
N GLN A 79 -15.72 10.54 9.81
CA GLN A 79 -15.28 9.15 9.56
C GLN A 79 -14.52 9.02 8.23
N LEU A 80 -14.97 9.72 7.18
CA LEU A 80 -14.25 9.75 5.90
C LEU A 80 -12.86 10.41 6.05
N LEU A 81 -12.78 11.48 6.83
CA LEU A 81 -11.52 12.15 7.14
C LEU A 81 -10.58 11.24 7.95
N GLU A 82 -11.11 10.51 8.93
CA GLU A 82 -10.34 9.55 9.72
C GLU A 82 -9.78 8.43 8.85
N ILE A 83 -10.61 7.81 8.01
CA ILE A 83 -10.21 6.77 7.04
C ILE A 83 -9.09 7.30 6.14
N LYS A 84 -9.29 8.48 5.54
CA LYS A 84 -8.28 9.12 4.68
C LYS A 84 -6.96 9.33 5.43
N ASN A 85 -7.02 9.83 6.67
CA ASN A 85 -5.82 10.07 7.47
C ASN A 85 -5.08 8.78 7.84
N LYS A 86 -5.80 7.72 8.24
CA LYS A 86 -5.22 6.40 8.55
C LYS A 86 -4.56 5.78 7.34
N VAL A 87 -5.22 5.78 6.18
CA VAL A 87 -4.67 5.25 4.92
C VAL A 87 -3.42 5.99 4.50
N VAL A 88 -3.42 7.33 4.53
CA VAL A 88 -2.23 8.12 4.18
C VAL A 88 -1.06 7.84 5.14
N LYS A 89 -1.33 7.72 6.44
CA LYS A 89 -0.29 7.37 7.44
C LYS A 89 0.27 5.97 7.22
N TYR A 90 -0.59 5.00 6.92
CA TYR A 90 -0.17 3.64 6.61
C TYR A 90 0.78 3.61 5.41
N LEU A 91 0.37 4.21 4.27
CA LEU A 91 1.18 4.22 3.05
C LEU A 91 2.53 4.92 3.28
N LYS A 92 2.55 6.00 4.05
CA LYS A 92 3.81 6.68 4.42
C LYS A 92 4.75 5.79 5.23
N GLN A 93 4.24 5.03 6.19
CA GLN A 93 5.11 4.12 6.97
C GLN A 93 5.62 2.96 6.13
N ILE A 94 4.81 2.43 5.20
CA ILE A 94 5.30 1.43 4.25
C ILE A 94 6.44 1.99 3.39
N LEU A 95 6.31 3.23 2.90
CA LEU A 95 7.40 3.89 2.17
C LEU A 95 8.65 4.06 3.04
N GLN A 96 8.51 4.43 4.32
CA GLN A 96 9.63 4.51 5.26
C GLN A 96 10.31 3.16 5.46
N ASN A 97 9.55 2.08 5.55
CA ASN A 97 10.12 0.73 5.68
C ASN A 97 10.91 0.33 4.43
N ILE A 98 10.41 0.69 3.24
CA ILE A 98 11.12 0.46 1.96
C ILE A 98 12.40 1.30 1.92
N GLU A 99 12.33 2.58 2.29
CA GLU A 99 13.50 3.48 2.34
C GLU A 99 14.57 2.94 3.30
N GLN A 100 14.18 2.45 4.47
CA GLN A 100 15.10 1.87 5.45
C GLN A 100 15.78 0.60 4.94
N TYR A 101 14.99 -0.30 4.33
CA TYR A 101 15.48 -1.54 3.71
C TYR A 101 16.52 -1.27 2.62
N LEU A 102 16.24 -0.28 1.75
CA LEU A 102 17.18 0.12 0.69
C LEU A 102 18.43 0.80 1.26
N TYR A 103 18.26 1.68 2.25
CA TYR A 103 19.37 2.39 2.89
C TYR A 103 20.34 1.43 3.60
N ASN A 104 19.81 0.37 4.22
CA ASN A 104 20.60 -0.65 4.91
C ASN A 104 21.18 -1.72 3.96
N GLU A 105 20.89 -1.64 2.66
CA GLU A 105 21.27 -2.67 1.67
C GLU A 105 20.81 -4.09 2.05
N GLU A 106 19.68 -4.21 2.75
CA GLU A 106 19.16 -5.49 3.27
C GLU A 106 18.81 -6.50 2.14
N TYR A 107 18.65 -6.02 0.92
CA TYR A 107 18.50 -6.87 -0.28
C TYR A 107 19.76 -7.71 -0.61
N LEU A 108 20.91 -7.38 -0.04
CA LEU A 108 22.15 -8.16 -0.15
C LEU A 108 22.25 -9.27 0.90
N ASP A 109 21.40 -9.23 1.93
CA ASP A 109 21.42 -10.23 2.99
C ASP A 109 20.76 -11.51 2.48
N SER A 110 21.58 -12.53 2.20
CA SER A 110 21.13 -13.84 1.68
C SER A 110 20.46 -14.72 2.73
N SER A 111 20.31 -14.22 3.96
CA SER A 111 19.62 -14.93 5.03
C SER A 111 18.10 -14.86 4.81
N PRO A 112 17.37 -16.00 4.84
CA PRO A 112 15.92 -15.98 4.72
C PRO A 112 15.33 -15.29 5.96
N THR A 113 14.94 -14.03 5.82
CA THR A 113 14.35 -13.25 6.90
C THR A 113 12.90 -13.69 7.12
N CYS A 114 12.68 -14.46 8.19
CA CYS A 114 11.36 -14.64 8.77
C CYS A 114 11.02 -13.35 9.53
N ASN A 115 10.44 -12.36 8.85
CA ASN A 115 9.94 -11.14 9.50
C ASN A 115 8.57 -11.45 10.15
N PRO A 116 8.43 -11.32 11.49
CA PRO A 116 7.16 -11.49 12.20
C PRO A 116 6.14 -10.37 11.92
#